data_AF-A4GIC7-F1
#
_entry.id   AF-A4GIC7-F1
#
_cell.length_a   1.000
_cell.length_b   1.000
_cell.length_c   1.000
_cell.angle_alpha   90.00
_cell.angle_beta   90.00
_cell.angle_gamma   90.00
#
_symmetry.space_group_name_H-M   'P 1'
#
loop_
_entity.id
_entity.type
_entity.pdbx_description
1 polymer ?
#
loop_
_entity_poly.entity_id
_entity_poly.type
_entity_poly.pdbx_seq_one_letter_code
_entity_poly.pdbx_strand_id
1 'polypeptide(L)'
;MKLNLILQSFFIFHVLLGNSPVDRTFSLKAVSSDFGLADGPSWQGWHLTVPDPKAGQVKRFIPRQDKWNIIATEKRFSASFHNHGVTYFADHGGGAIRSIDQSNELNLVYQEDLEKDRRRRPNDLVVDRSGGIFYTLTLPGEVVYVSPKGKATTVAKDIQTPNGLILSPDEKTLYVSEYVPKNIISFAVGESGQLLDRSLFAKMDDGLPDLKGADGMCVDRAGNIYCAGPKDIWIWNADGKLVDKIACPERAVNCAFGGPNLQELYLAGFGGVHMQKMKVAGVPAQPPAKWPENFAGKPSVEVPKGVTQLLDLTYAQYGARKMLADVFLPKGKGLHSGVLIIHGGGWAKGDKIKFRSIGLEMAKRGYVSMAMEYRLSGESHFPANIHDCHAAVRYLRANAKEYKLDPDRIGVVGGSAGGHLAGLLATTSSVKNLHGDGGNEKFSSKVQAAVVMSGPMRISTGRVAEKSMQKNNAQSFAVKLFGGTIEQLPQ
;
A
#
# COMPACT_ATOMS: atom_id res chain seq x y z
N MET A 1 -46.86 8.87 40.35
CA MET A 1 -45.60 9.43 39.82
C MET A 1 -44.95 8.32 38.97
N LYS A 2 -45.01 8.44 37.64
CA LYS A 2 -44.44 7.46 36.70
C LYS A 2 -42.94 7.73 36.56
N LEU A 3 -42.09 6.70 36.63
CA LEU A 3 -40.71 6.79 36.17
C LEU A 3 -40.49 5.70 35.11
N ASN A 4 -40.23 6.16 33.89
CA ASN A 4 -39.94 5.36 32.70
C ASN A 4 -38.59 4.65 32.85
N LEU A 5 -38.56 3.33 32.66
CA LEU A 5 -37.34 2.59 32.37
C LEU A 5 -37.21 2.44 30.86
N ILE A 6 -36.19 3.09 30.29
CA ILE A 6 -35.81 3.01 28.89
C ILE A 6 -35.12 1.65 28.67
N LEU A 7 -35.71 0.79 27.82
CA LEU A 7 -35.02 -0.39 27.29
C LEU A 7 -33.93 0.07 26.31
N GLN A 8 -32.66 -0.05 26.68
CA GLN A 8 -31.57 -0.10 25.71
C GLN A 8 -31.53 -1.49 25.09
N SER A 9 -31.82 -1.57 23.78
CA SER A 9 -31.66 -2.79 23.00
C SER A 9 -30.18 -3.09 22.81
N PHE A 10 -29.70 -4.18 23.40
CA PHE A 10 -28.38 -4.74 23.14
C PHE A 10 -28.38 -5.41 21.75
N PHE A 11 -27.63 -4.84 20.81
CA PHE A 11 -27.26 -5.53 19.58
C PHE A 11 -26.22 -6.60 19.89
N ILE A 12 -26.59 -7.87 19.69
CA ILE A 12 -25.69 -9.02 19.82
C ILE A 12 -24.80 -9.07 18.57
N PHE A 13 -23.52 -8.70 18.72
CA PHE A 13 -22.49 -9.00 17.73
C PHE A 13 -22.15 -10.49 17.76
N HIS A 14 -22.46 -11.22 16.69
CA HIS A 14 -21.85 -12.52 16.44
C HIS A 14 -20.39 -12.31 16.04
N VAL A 15 -19.48 -12.42 17.01
CA VAL A 15 -18.03 -12.44 16.76
C VAL A 15 -17.67 -13.79 16.14
N LEU A 16 -17.30 -13.80 14.87
CA LEU A 16 -16.57 -14.91 14.28
C LEU A 16 -15.23 -15.03 15.03
N LEU A 17 -15.02 -16.14 15.74
CA LEU A 17 -13.83 -16.46 16.55
C LEU A 17 -12.56 -16.75 15.69
N GLY A 18 -12.30 -15.92 14.69
CA GLY A 18 -11.06 -15.89 13.92
C GLY A 18 -10.21 -14.67 14.25
N ASN A 19 -8.95 -14.63 13.82
CA ASN A 19 -8.08 -13.46 13.92
C ASN A 19 -8.62 -12.31 13.04
N SER A 20 -9.63 -11.59 13.53
CA SER A 20 -10.21 -10.43 12.84
C SER A 20 -9.13 -9.36 12.57
N PRO A 21 -9.07 -8.82 11.33
CA PRO A 21 -8.17 -7.73 10.99
C PRO A 21 -8.62 -6.37 11.55
N VAL A 22 -9.83 -6.29 12.11
CA VAL A 22 -10.41 -5.06 12.67
C VAL A 22 -9.88 -4.85 14.09
N ASP A 23 -9.44 -3.63 14.40
CA ASP A 23 -9.12 -3.26 15.77
C ASP A 23 -10.40 -2.84 16.51
N ARG A 24 -11.03 -3.82 17.17
CA ARG A 24 -12.28 -3.63 17.92
C ARG A 24 -12.11 -2.84 19.22
N THR A 25 -10.88 -2.49 19.61
CA THR A 25 -10.66 -1.57 20.74
C THR A 25 -10.96 -0.12 20.36
N PHE A 26 -11.12 0.17 19.06
CA PHE A 26 -11.52 1.47 18.54
C PHE A 26 -12.87 1.37 17.82
N SER A 27 -13.81 2.19 18.26
CA SER A 27 -15.08 2.38 17.56
C SER A 27 -14.88 3.14 16.25
N LEU A 28 -15.73 2.86 15.27
CA LEU A 28 -15.81 3.59 14.01
C LEU A 28 -15.99 5.10 14.27
N LYS A 29 -15.13 5.93 13.69
CA LYS A 29 -15.12 7.38 13.88
C LYS A 29 -15.63 8.10 12.64
N ALA A 30 -16.60 9.02 12.79
CA ALA A 30 -16.95 9.96 11.73
C ALA A 30 -15.80 10.94 11.47
N VAL A 31 -15.41 11.09 10.20
CA VAL A 31 -14.37 12.03 9.74
C VAL A 31 -15.01 13.28 9.12
N SER A 32 -16.06 13.09 8.31
CA SER A 32 -16.86 14.17 7.76
C SER A 32 -18.20 13.64 7.29
N SER A 33 -19.28 14.37 7.54
CA SER A 33 -20.61 14.14 6.96
C SER A 33 -20.94 15.10 5.82
N ASP A 34 -20.05 16.05 5.52
CA ASP A 34 -20.24 17.06 4.47
C ASP A 34 -19.94 16.44 3.09
N PHE A 35 -20.83 15.62 2.59
CA PHE A 35 -20.79 15.02 1.25
C PHE A 35 -22.20 14.77 0.73
N GLY A 36 -22.43 14.98 -0.57
CA GLY A 36 -23.65 14.49 -1.21
C GLY A 36 -23.64 12.96 -1.34
N LEU A 37 -22.49 12.43 -1.77
CA LEU A 37 -22.14 11.01 -1.73
C LEU A 37 -20.61 10.92 -1.71
N ALA A 38 -20.00 10.48 -0.60
CA ALA A 38 -18.57 10.22 -0.61
C ALA A 38 -18.31 8.91 -1.37
N ASP A 39 -17.43 8.92 -2.37
CA ASP A 39 -17.16 7.75 -3.21
C ASP A 39 -15.67 7.59 -3.51
N GLY A 40 -15.25 6.37 -3.87
CA GLY A 40 -13.89 5.94 -4.19
C GLY A 40 -12.75 6.72 -3.54
N PRO A 41 -12.61 6.65 -2.20
CA PRO A 41 -11.53 7.31 -1.50
C PRO A 41 -10.18 6.70 -1.90
N SER A 42 -9.13 7.51 -1.97
CA SER A 42 -7.76 7.02 -2.19
C SER A 42 -6.73 7.79 -1.35
N TRP A 43 -5.66 7.10 -0.95
CA TRP A 43 -4.65 7.65 -0.05
C TRP A 43 -3.30 7.87 -0.74
N GLN A 44 -2.76 9.09 -0.65
CA GLN A 44 -1.48 9.50 -1.26
C GLN A 44 -0.30 9.48 -0.25
N GLY A 45 -0.45 8.80 0.88
CA GLY A 45 0.59 8.71 1.92
C GLY A 45 0.49 9.78 3.01
N TRP A 46 -0.13 10.93 2.73
CA TRP A 46 -0.31 12.01 3.71
C TRP A 46 -1.68 12.71 3.68
N HIS A 47 -2.50 12.46 2.65
CA HIS A 47 -3.88 12.91 2.57
C HIS A 47 -4.76 11.86 1.93
N LEU A 48 -6.06 11.99 2.18
CA LEU A 48 -7.13 11.22 1.54
C LEU A 48 -7.77 12.08 0.45
N THR A 49 -7.94 11.55 -0.75
CA THR A 49 -8.73 12.16 -1.82
C THR A 49 -10.05 11.41 -1.93
N VAL A 50 -11.17 12.14 -1.95
CA VAL A 50 -12.52 11.58 -1.96
C VAL A 50 -13.39 12.35 -2.97
N PRO A 51 -13.74 11.73 -4.10
CA PRO A 51 -14.80 12.21 -4.97
C PRO A 51 -16.16 12.37 -4.27
N ASP A 52 -16.92 13.37 -4.73
CA ASP A 52 -18.34 13.59 -4.41
C ASP A 52 -19.12 13.74 -5.72
N PRO A 53 -19.47 12.63 -6.40
CA PRO A 53 -20.11 12.66 -7.71
C PRO A 53 -21.49 13.34 -7.70
N LYS A 54 -22.17 13.42 -6.56
CA LYS A 54 -23.47 14.11 -6.44
C LYS A 54 -23.30 15.62 -6.36
N ALA A 55 -22.33 16.09 -5.60
CA ALA A 55 -22.01 17.52 -5.55
C ALA A 55 -21.12 17.97 -6.72
N GLY A 56 -20.62 17.04 -7.53
CA GLY A 56 -19.80 17.34 -8.70
C GLY A 56 -18.41 17.86 -8.33
N GLN A 57 -17.82 17.39 -7.22
CA GLN A 57 -16.56 17.92 -6.71
C GLN A 57 -15.63 16.80 -6.20
N VAL A 58 -14.38 17.15 -5.93
CA VAL A 58 -13.42 16.26 -5.28
C VAL A 58 -12.84 16.96 -4.07
N LYS A 59 -12.89 16.31 -2.91
CA LYS A 59 -12.33 16.84 -1.67
C LYS A 59 -11.04 16.10 -1.28
N ARG A 60 -10.09 16.81 -0.69
CA ARG A 60 -8.82 16.30 -0.17
C ARG A 60 -8.72 16.59 1.32
N PHE A 61 -8.68 15.54 2.15
CA PHE A 61 -8.53 15.64 3.60
C PHE A 61 -7.07 15.47 4.01
N ILE A 62 -6.55 16.44 4.76
CA ILE A 62 -5.21 16.41 5.33
C ILE A 62 -5.34 16.13 6.84
N PRO A 63 -5.15 14.89 7.33
CA PRO A 63 -5.42 14.55 8.73
C PRO A 63 -4.61 15.34 9.74
N ARG A 64 -3.37 15.73 9.38
CA ARG A 64 -2.51 16.55 10.26
C ARG A 64 -3.03 17.96 10.48
N GLN A 65 -3.85 18.47 9.57
CA GLN A 65 -4.45 19.81 9.64
C GLN A 65 -5.92 19.75 10.02
N ASP A 66 -6.50 18.55 10.07
CA ASP A 66 -7.94 18.32 10.15
C ASP A 66 -8.74 19.17 9.15
N LYS A 67 -8.23 19.25 7.92
CA LYS A 67 -8.74 20.18 6.90
C LYS A 67 -9.12 19.47 5.60
N TRP A 68 -10.30 19.81 5.09
CA TRP A 68 -10.76 19.45 3.76
C TRP A 68 -10.52 20.60 2.77
N ASN A 69 -10.04 20.28 1.58
CA ASN A 69 -9.87 21.23 0.48
C ASN A 69 -10.56 20.69 -0.78
N ILE A 70 -11.29 21.52 -1.50
CA ILE A 70 -11.83 21.15 -2.81
C ILE A 70 -10.69 21.29 -3.83
N ILE A 71 -10.43 20.24 -4.60
CA ILE A 71 -9.34 20.19 -5.59
C ILE A 71 -9.82 20.10 -7.04
N ALA A 72 -11.11 19.83 -7.24
CA ALA A 72 -11.77 19.86 -8.54
C ALA A 72 -13.29 20.08 -8.34
N THR A 73 -13.92 20.77 -9.29
CA THR A 73 -15.36 21.07 -9.33
C THR A 73 -15.93 20.75 -10.71
N GLU A 74 -17.25 20.68 -10.83
CA GLU A 74 -17.98 20.35 -12.07
C GLU A 74 -17.57 18.99 -12.69
N LYS A 75 -17.21 18.02 -11.83
CA LYS A 75 -16.81 16.67 -12.24
C LYS A 75 -17.59 15.61 -11.49
N ARG A 76 -18.12 14.64 -12.22
CA ARG A 76 -18.81 13.47 -11.64
C ARG A 76 -17.86 12.28 -11.60
N PHE A 77 -16.80 12.41 -10.81
CA PHE A 77 -15.88 11.30 -10.59
C PHE A 77 -16.51 10.30 -9.61
N SER A 78 -16.60 9.03 -10.00
CA SER A 78 -17.19 7.96 -9.20
C SER A 78 -16.15 7.21 -8.38
N ALA A 79 -14.88 7.23 -8.81
CA ALA A 79 -13.80 6.67 -8.02
C ALA A 79 -12.48 7.40 -8.20
N SER A 80 -11.56 7.18 -7.26
CA SER A 80 -10.18 7.62 -7.36
C SER A 80 -9.21 6.53 -6.93
N PHE A 81 -8.02 6.51 -7.53
CA PHE A 81 -6.93 5.61 -7.14
C PHE A 81 -5.59 6.36 -7.25
N HIS A 82 -4.79 6.35 -6.19
CA HIS A 82 -3.48 6.98 -6.20
C HIS A 82 -2.41 5.97 -6.55
N ASN A 83 -1.68 6.20 -7.65
CA ASN A 83 -0.52 5.38 -8.03
C ASN A 83 0.37 6.15 -9.00
N HIS A 84 1.63 5.74 -9.18
CA HIS A 84 2.61 6.45 -10.04
C HIS A 84 2.66 7.96 -9.79
N GLY A 85 2.24 8.31 -8.57
CA GLY A 85 2.28 9.64 -8.09
C GLY A 85 1.20 10.63 -8.45
N VAL A 86 0.28 10.25 -9.31
CA VAL A 86 -0.91 11.03 -9.60
C VAL A 86 -2.12 10.33 -8.99
N THR A 87 -3.22 11.05 -8.83
CA THR A 87 -4.50 10.40 -8.50
C THR A 87 -5.31 10.27 -9.78
N TYR A 88 -5.60 9.03 -10.17
CA TYR A 88 -6.46 8.70 -11.29
C TYR A 88 -7.92 8.74 -10.85
N PHE A 89 -8.81 9.07 -11.78
CA PHE A 89 -10.24 9.17 -11.57
C PHE A 89 -11.03 8.48 -12.68
N ALA A 90 -12.09 7.80 -12.26
CA ALA A 90 -13.13 7.30 -13.15
C ALA A 90 -14.10 8.47 -13.36
N ASP A 91 -13.97 9.17 -14.49
CA ASP A 91 -14.87 10.26 -14.86
C ASP A 91 -16.14 9.71 -15.49
N HIS A 92 -17.07 9.30 -14.62
CA HIS A 92 -18.37 8.81 -15.03
C HIS A 92 -19.14 9.84 -15.87
N GLY A 93 -19.04 11.13 -15.51
CA GLY A 93 -19.71 12.22 -16.21
C GLY A 93 -19.18 12.44 -17.63
N GLY A 94 -17.86 12.40 -17.80
CA GLY A 94 -17.18 12.60 -19.08
C GLY A 94 -16.96 11.33 -19.90
N GLY A 95 -17.19 10.13 -19.35
CA GLY A 95 -16.84 8.86 -20.00
C GLY A 95 -15.32 8.72 -20.18
N ALA A 96 -14.54 9.10 -19.19
CA ALA A 96 -13.08 9.20 -19.34
C ALA A 96 -12.34 8.63 -18.13
N ILE A 97 -11.08 8.28 -18.34
CA ILE A 97 -10.11 8.17 -17.24
C ILE A 97 -9.28 9.44 -17.24
N ARG A 98 -9.19 10.05 -16.07
CA ARG A 98 -8.42 11.29 -15.86
C ARG A 98 -7.40 11.09 -14.76
N SER A 99 -6.42 11.96 -14.69
CA SER A 99 -5.49 12.03 -13.56
C SER A 99 -5.32 13.46 -13.10
N ILE A 100 -5.16 13.68 -11.79
CA ILE A 100 -4.73 14.95 -11.24
C ILE A 100 -3.31 14.80 -10.71
N ASP A 101 -2.46 15.76 -11.05
CA ASP A 101 -1.10 15.83 -10.53
C ASP A 101 -1.03 16.67 -9.23
N GLN A 102 0.19 16.94 -8.75
CA GLN A 102 0.40 17.76 -7.56
C GLN A 102 0.06 19.24 -7.74
N SER A 103 0.10 19.75 -8.97
CA SER A 103 -0.30 21.11 -9.31
C SER A 103 -1.82 21.27 -9.34
N ASN A 104 -2.56 20.19 -9.04
CA ASN A 104 -3.99 20.05 -9.25
C ASN A 104 -4.40 20.20 -10.74
N GLU A 105 -3.48 19.92 -11.67
CA GLU A 105 -3.78 19.95 -13.09
C GLU A 105 -4.46 18.64 -13.51
N LEU A 106 -5.64 18.77 -14.11
CA LEU A 106 -6.43 17.63 -14.56
C LEU A 106 -6.05 17.24 -15.99
N ASN A 107 -5.57 16.02 -16.15
CA ASN A 107 -5.09 15.46 -17.40
C ASN A 107 -6.05 14.37 -17.90
N LEU A 108 -6.23 14.30 -19.22
CA LEU A 108 -6.95 13.20 -19.86
C LEU A 108 -6.00 12.02 -20.07
N VAL A 109 -6.35 10.84 -19.55
CA VAL A 109 -5.59 9.60 -19.75
C VAL A 109 -6.19 8.77 -20.87
N TYR A 110 -7.52 8.62 -20.86
CA TYR A 110 -8.26 7.90 -21.89
C TYR A 110 -9.69 8.42 -22.00
N GLN A 111 -10.26 8.38 -23.20
CA GLN A 111 -11.61 8.83 -23.51
C GLN A 111 -12.40 7.71 -24.16
N GLU A 112 -13.56 7.37 -23.60
CA GLU A 112 -14.52 6.50 -24.27
C GLU A 112 -15.27 7.24 -25.37
N ASP A 113 -15.63 6.48 -26.40
CA ASP A 113 -16.48 6.94 -27.48
C ASP A 113 -17.96 6.83 -27.07
N LEU A 114 -18.46 7.91 -26.45
CA LEU A 114 -19.84 8.00 -26.00
C LEU A 114 -20.83 8.26 -27.15
N GLU A 115 -20.35 8.65 -28.33
CA GLU A 115 -21.21 8.74 -29.52
C GLU A 115 -21.58 7.34 -29.99
N LYS A 116 -20.60 6.42 -29.97
CA LYS A 116 -20.79 5.01 -30.28
C LYS A 116 -21.55 4.24 -29.21
N ASP A 117 -21.23 4.43 -27.93
CA ASP A 117 -21.99 3.82 -26.83
C ASP A 117 -22.01 4.71 -25.58
N ARG A 118 -23.13 5.42 -25.39
CA ARG A 118 -23.38 6.32 -24.24
C ARG A 118 -23.32 5.63 -22.88
N ARG A 119 -23.39 4.30 -22.83
CA ARG A 119 -23.35 3.51 -21.60
C ARG A 119 -21.93 3.30 -21.09
N ARG A 120 -20.90 3.53 -21.91
CA ARG A 120 -19.48 3.32 -21.57
C ARG A 120 -18.93 4.41 -20.66
N ARG A 121 -19.46 4.46 -19.43
CA ARG A 121 -19.05 5.41 -18.38
C ARG A 121 -18.27 4.67 -17.30
N PRO A 122 -16.98 5.00 -17.09
CA PRO A 122 -16.18 4.39 -16.03
C PRO A 122 -16.85 4.54 -14.66
N ASN A 123 -16.76 3.51 -13.83
CA ASN A 123 -17.34 3.52 -12.47
C ASN A 123 -16.26 3.43 -11.38
N ASP A 124 -15.53 2.32 -11.31
CA ASP A 124 -14.36 2.17 -10.42
C ASP A 124 -13.09 1.91 -11.23
N LEU A 125 -11.92 2.07 -10.61
CA LEU A 125 -10.62 1.82 -11.25
C LEU A 125 -9.54 1.37 -10.28
N VAL A 126 -8.58 0.60 -10.81
CA VAL A 126 -7.31 0.30 -10.14
C VAL A 126 -6.17 0.48 -11.14
N VAL A 127 -5.01 0.90 -10.66
CA VAL A 127 -3.81 1.09 -11.47
C VAL A 127 -2.74 0.12 -11.03
N ASP A 128 -2.22 -0.69 -11.97
CA ASP A 128 -1.20 -1.71 -11.73
C ASP A 128 0.21 -1.08 -11.54
N ARG A 129 1.18 -1.89 -11.07
CA ARG A 129 2.58 -1.47 -10.89
C ARG A 129 3.29 -1.08 -12.18
N SER A 130 2.77 -1.48 -13.34
CA SER A 130 3.30 -1.13 -14.66
C SER A 130 2.71 0.17 -15.22
N GLY A 131 1.68 0.73 -14.59
CA GLY A 131 0.98 1.94 -15.02
C GLY A 131 -0.24 1.67 -15.90
N GLY A 132 -0.66 0.40 -16.02
CA GLY A 132 -1.90 0.03 -16.68
C GLY A 132 -3.10 0.27 -15.78
N ILE A 133 -4.26 0.55 -16.37
CA ILE A 133 -5.47 0.94 -15.64
C ILE A 133 -6.58 -0.03 -15.99
N PHE A 134 -7.08 -0.76 -14.99
CA PHE A 134 -8.36 -1.47 -15.13
C PHE A 134 -9.48 -0.56 -14.64
N TYR A 135 -10.59 -0.53 -15.36
CA TYR A 135 -11.81 0.13 -14.91
C TYR A 135 -13.06 -0.65 -15.33
N THR A 136 -14.12 -0.47 -14.57
CA THR A 136 -15.42 -1.10 -14.84
C THR A 136 -16.31 -0.20 -15.69
N LEU A 137 -17.10 -0.84 -16.54
CA LEU A 137 -18.22 -0.25 -17.26
C LEU A 137 -19.50 -0.98 -16.85
N THR A 138 -20.22 -0.41 -15.88
CA THR A 138 -21.34 -1.09 -15.21
C THR A 138 -22.48 -1.47 -16.15
N LEU A 139 -22.94 -0.54 -16.99
CA LEU A 139 -24.07 -0.80 -17.89
C LEU A 139 -23.71 -1.74 -19.05
N PRO A 140 -22.53 -1.64 -19.69
CA PRO A 140 -22.08 -2.62 -20.67
C PRO A 140 -21.78 -4.02 -20.10
N GLY A 141 -21.51 -4.15 -18.80
CA GLY A 141 -21.11 -5.45 -18.23
C GLY A 141 -19.64 -5.80 -18.53
N GLU A 142 -18.76 -4.80 -18.60
CA GLU A 142 -17.38 -4.97 -19.06
C GLU A 142 -16.33 -4.48 -18.05
N VAL A 143 -15.12 -5.03 -18.17
CA VAL A 143 -13.88 -4.47 -17.62
C VAL A 143 -12.96 -4.12 -18.78
N VAL A 144 -12.39 -2.92 -18.74
CA VAL A 144 -11.45 -2.42 -19.74
C VAL A 144 -10.09 -2.23 -19.09
N TYR A 145 -9.05 -2.56 -19.83
CA TYR A 145 -7.66 -2.27 -19.50
C TYR A 145 -7.10 -1.20 -20.44
N VAL A 146 -6.57 -0.11 -19.89
CA VAL A 146 -5.77 0.88 -20.61
C VAL A 146 -4.31 0.57 -20.32
N SER A 147 -3.56 0.16 -21.35
CA SER A 147 -2.12 -0.05 -21.23
C SER A 147 -1.38 1.25 -20.86
N PRO A 148 -0.16 1.19 -20.30
CA PRO A 148 0.66 2.38 -20.02
C PRO A 148 0.91 3.28 -21.24
N LYS A 149 0.73 2.76 -22.45
CA LYS A 149 0.85 3.50 -23.72
C LYS A 149 -0.47 4.15 -24.18
N GLY A 150 -1.52 4.09 -23.36
CA GLY A 150 -2.83 4.68 -23.66
C GLY A 150 -3.76 3.84 -24.53
N LYS A 151 -3.36 2.63 -24.95
CA LYS A 151 -4.24 1.73 -25.70
C LYS A 151 -5.23 1.04 -24.76
N ALA A 152 -6.53 1.26 -24.97
CA ALA A 152 -7.60 0.57 -24.26
C ALA A 152 -8.02 -0.75 -24.94
N THR A 153 -8.43 -1.73 -24.15
CA THR A 153 -8.95 -3.02 -24.62
C THR A 153 -9.96 -3.55 -23.61
N THR A 154 -11.16 -3.96 -24.06
CA THR A 154 -12.10 -4.69 -23.21
C THR A 154 -11.49 -6.07 -22.90
N VAL A 155 -11.16 -6.31 -21.63
CA VAL A 155 -10.46 -7.52 -21.15
C VAL A 155 -11.38 -8.53 -20.47
N ALA A 156 -12.60 -8.13 -20.09
CA ALA A 156 -13.66 -9.04 -19.69
C ALA A 156 -15.04 -8.49 -20.08
N LYS A 157 -15.98 -9.40 -20.36
CA LYS A 157 -17.38 -9.13 -20.73
C LYS A 157 -18.31 -10.03 -19.94
N ASP A 158 -19.62 -9.79 -20.07
CA ASP A 158 -20.68 -10.60 -19.48
C ASP A 158 -20.56 -10.70 -17.95
N ILE A 159 -20.15 -9.59 -17.33
CA ILE A 159 -20.11 -9.42 -15.88
C ILE A 159 -21.43 -8.76 -15.47
N GLN A 160 -22.07 -9.28 -14.42
CA GLN A 160 -23.37 -8.77 -13.98
C GLN A 160 -23.18 -7.46 -13.22
N THR A 161 -23.48 -6.32 -13.85
CA THR A 161 -23.36 -4.98 -13.25
C THR A 161 -22.01 -4.73 -12.55
N PRO A 162 -20.88 -4.85 -13.26
CA PRO A 162 -19.56 -4.67 -12.67
C PRO A 162 -19.45 -3.27 -12.07
N ASN A 163 -19.01 -3.17 -10.82
CA ASN A 163 -18.98 -1.89 -10.12
C ASN A 163 -17.59 -1.63 -9.55
N GLY A 164 -17.26 -2.16 -8.37
CA GLY A 164 -15.93 -2.05 -7.78
C GLY A 164 -14.93 -3.05 -8.36
N LEU A 165 -13.64 -2.74 -8.23
CA LEU A 165 -12.57 -3.67 -8.57
C LEU A 165 -11.29 -3.38 -7.77
N ILE A 166 -10.46 -4.39 -7.54
CA ILE A 166 -9.13 -4.22 -6.93
C ILE A 166 -8.20 -5.35 -7.35
N LEU A 167 -6.90 -5.05 -7.46
CA LEU A 167 -5.86 -6.06 -7.62
C LEU A 167 -5.49 -6.65 -6.25
N SER A 168 -5.19 -7.95 -6.24
CA SER A 168 -4.43 -8.60 -5.16
C SER A 168 -3.08 -7.91 -4.92
N PRO A 169 -2.46 -8.05 -3.73
CA PRO A 169 -1.21 -7.34 -3.42
C PRO A 169 -0.04 -7.64 -4.37
N ASP A 170 0.01 -8.84 -4.94
CA ASP A 170 0.99 -9.28 -5.92
C ASP A 170 0.55 -9.06 -7.38
N GLU A 171 -0.63 -8.48 -7.58
CA GLU A 171 -1.27 -8.17 -8.86
C GLU A 171 -1.56 -9.37 -9.77
N LYS A 172 -1.50 -10.60 -9.25
CA LYS A 172 -1.78 -11.82 -10.03
C LYS A 172 -3.26 -12.14 -10.17
N THR A 173 -4.08 -11.51 -9.33
CA THR A 173 -5.54 -11.66 -9.33
C THR A 173 -6.20 -10.29 -9.36
N LEU A 174 -7.17 -10.11 -10.26
CA LEU A 174 -8.09 -8.98 -10.26
C LEU A 174 -9.43 -9.44 -9.70
N TYR A 175 -9.93 -8.75 -8.68
CA TYR A 175 -11.27 -8.95 -8.13
C TYR A 175 -12.21 -7.88 -8.70
N VAL A 176 -13.43 -8.29 -9.04
CA VAL A 176 -14.47 -7.41 -9.58
C VAL A 176 -15.77 -7.73 -8.86
N SER A 177 -16.46 -6.70 -8.35
CA SER A 177 -17.78 -6.88 -7.75
C SER A 177 -18.87 -6.85 -8.81
N GLU A 178 -19.80 -7.78 -8.70
CA GLU A 178 -21.09 -7.78 -9.40
C GLU A 178 -22.14 -7.16 -8.47
N TYR A 179 -22.45 -5.89 -8.66
CA TYR A 179 -23.31 -5.09 -7.77
C TYR A 179 -24.72 -5.67 -7.56
N VAL A 180 -25.19 -6.38 -8.57
CA VAL A 180 -26.27 -7.34 -8.53
C VAL A 180 -25.74 -8.53 -9.34
N PRO A 181 -25.54 -9.73 -8.76
CA PRO A 181 -26.26 -10.27 -7.60
C PRO A 181 -25.49 -10.27 -6.26
N LYS A 182 -24.54 -9.36 -6.05
CA LYS A 182 -23.65 -9.29 -4.87
C LYS A 182 -22.57 -10.37 -4.79
N ASN A 183 -22.01 -10.71 -5.96
CA ASN A 183 -20.84 -11.57 -6.04
C ASN A 183 -19.57 -10.73 -6.10
N ILE A 184 -18.46 -11.35 -5.71
CA ILE A 184 -17.11 -10.94 -6.08
C ILE A 184 -16.57 -12.05 -6.94
N ILE A 185 -16.29 -11.74 -8.20
CA ILE A 185 -15.60 -12.64 -9.13
C ILE A 185 -14.12 -12.28 -9.17
N SER A 186 -13.29 -13.25 -9.49
CA SER A 186 -11.85 -13.07 -9.67
C SER A 186 -11.39 -13.54 -11.04
N PHE A 187 -10.30 -12.96 -11.51
CA PHE A 187 -9.59 -13.33 -12.72
C PHE A 187 -8.10 -13.44 -12.41
N ALA A 188 -7.42 -14.43 -12.98
CA ALA A 188 -5.97 -14.42 -13.06
C ALA A 188 -5.52 -13.32 -14.04
N VAL A 189 -4.52 -12.53 -13.65
CA VAL A 189 -3.96 -11.44 -14.45
C VAL A 189 -2.76 -11.96 -15.21
N GLY A 190 -2.87 -12.02 -16.53
CA GLY A 190 -1.81 -12.38 -17.45
C GLY A 190 -1.00 -11.18 -17.93
N GLU A 191 -0.21 -11.40 -18.98
CA GLU A 191 0.58 -10.33 -19.58
C GLU A 191 -0.30 -9.23 -20.18
N SER A 192 0.19 -7.98 -20.11
CA SER A 192 -0.48 -6.82 -20.72
C SER A 192 -1.96 -6.65 -20.31
N GLY A 193 -2.29 -7.01 -19.08
CA GLY A 193 -3.63 -6.86 -18.50
C GLY A 193 -4.67 -7.88 -18.97
N GLN A 194 -4.25 -8.97 -19.61
CA GLN A 194 -5.15 -10.07 -19.95
C GLN A 194 -5.80 -10.64 -18.69
N LEU A 195 -7.09 -10.97 -18.76
CA LEU A 195 -7.83 -11.63 -17.69
C LEU A 195 -8.16 -13.07 -18.09
N LEU A 196 -7.82 -14.01 -17.21
CA LEU A 196 -7.95 -15.45 -17.40
C LEU A 196 -8.72 -16.07 -16.23
N ASP A 197 -9.16 -17.31 -16.40
CA ASP A 197 -9.66 -18.17 -15.30
C ASP A 197 -10.72 -17.51 -14.39
N ARG A 198 -11.76 -16.92 -15.01
CA ARG A 198 -12.88 -16.32 -14.27
C ARG A 198 -13.44 -17.32 -13.26
N SER A 199 -13.49 -16.93 -12.00
CA SER A 199 -14.08 -17.75 -10.93
C SER A 199 -14.88 -16.92 -9.94
N LEU A 200 -15.81 -17.55 -9.22
CA LEU A 200 -16.50 -16.92 -8.09
C LEU A 200 -15.56 -16.95 -6.88
N PHE A 201 -15.19 -15.77 -6.38
CA PHE A 201 -14.34 -15.64 -5.19
C PHE A 201 -15.17 -15.62 -3.90
N ALA A 202 -16.21 -14.79 -3.85
CA ALA A 202 -17.06 -14.64 -2.67
C ALA A 202 -18.47 -14.17 -3.04
N LYS A 203 -19.40 -14.33 -2.11
CA LYS A 203 -20.78 -13.83 -2.22
C LYS A 203 -21.20 -13.13 -0.92
N MET A 204 -21.85 -11.97 -1.03
CA MET A 204 -22.49 -11.31 0.12
C MET A 204 -23.87 -11.92 0.37
N ASP A 205 -23.89 -13.04 1.08
CA ASP A 205 -25.13 -13.68 1.49
C ASP A 205 -25.68 -13.04 2.78
N ASP A 206 -26.37 -11.92 2.60
CA ASP A 206 -26.89 -11.08 3.68
C ASP A 206 -28.36 -11.35 4.03
N GLY A 207 -29.01 -12.27 3.31
CA GLY A 207 -30.45 -12.53 3.43
C GLY A 207 -31.34 -11.36 2.98
N LEU A 208 -30.79 -10.37 2.28
CA LEU A 208 -31.50 -9.15 1.85
C LEU A 208 -31.47 -9.05 0.32
N PRO A 209 -32.20 -9.92 -0.41
CA PRO A 209 -32.09 -10.03 -1.87
C PRO A 209 -32.44 -8.73 -2.62
N ASP A 210 -33.32 -7.90 -2.04
CA ASP A 210 -33.76 -6.64 -2.65
C ASP A 210 -32.74 -5.51 -2.49
N LEU A 211 -31.80 -5.65 -1.55
CA LEU A 211 -30.73 -4.68 -1.37
C LEU A 211 -29.57 -5.01 -2.30
N LYS A 212 -29.12 -3.98 -3.02
CA LYS A 212 -28.00 -4.03 -3.96
C LYS A 212 -26.67 -3.81 -3.25
N GLY A 213 -25.62 -4.52 -3.66
CA GLY A 213 -24.35 -4.53 -2.95
C GLY A 213 -23.25 -5.32 -3.65
N ALA A 214 -22.08 -5.37 -3.02
CA ALA A 214 -20.80 -5.52 -3.70
C ALA A 214 -20.54 -4.30 -4.58
N ASP A 215 -20.05 -3.26 -3.94
CA ASP A 215 -19.74 -1.97 -4.53
C ASP A 215 -18.20 -1.83 -4.61
N GLY A 216 -17.67 -0.64 -4.38
CA GLY A 216 -16.23 -0.40 -4.27
C GLY A 216 -15.52 -1.24 -3.21
N MET A 217 -14.23 -1.53 -3.44
CA MET A 217 -13.44 -2.42 -2.59
C MET A 217 -11.96 -2.03 -2.50
N CYS A 218 -11.29 -2.52 -1.46
CA CYS A 218 -9.84 -2.44 -1.33
C CYS A 218 -9.24 -3.73 -0.76
N VAL A 219 -7.91 -3.78 -0.66
CA VAL A 219 -7.16 -4.96 -0.21
C VAL A 219 -6.09 -4.57 0.81
N ASP A 220 -5.80 -5.47 1.75
CA ASP A 220 -4.67 -5.34 2.67
C ASP A 220 -3.44 -6.16 2.23
N ARG A 221 -2.31 -5.99 2.93
CA ARG A 221 -1.06 -6.72 2.63
C ARG A 221 -1.14 -8.23 2.85
N ALA A 222 -2.11 -8.71 3.61
CA ALA A 222 -2.35 -10.14 3.81
C ALA A 222 -3.24 -10.75 2.71
N GLY A 223 -3.75 -9.93 1.79
CA GLY A 223 -4.66 -10.34 0.73
C GLY A 223 -6.12 -10.42 1.16
N ASN A 224 -6.49 -9.84 2.31
CA ASN A 224 -7.90 -9.75 2.69
C ASN A 224 -8.61 -8.69 1.82
N ILE A 225 -9.80 -9.01 1.33
CA ILE A 225 -10.63 -8.16 0.48
C ILE A 225 -11.72 -7.51 1.32
N TYR A 226 -11.81 -6.18 1.23
CA TYR A 226 -12.77 -5.32 1.91
C TYR A 226 -13.72 -4.74 0.89
N CYS A 227 -14.99 -5.13 0.88
CA CYS A 227 -15.95 -4.65 -0.11
C CYS A 227 -17.18 -4.05 0.56
N ALA A 228 -17.61 -2.90 0.04
CA ALA A 228 -18.81 -2.23 0.51
C ALA A 228 -20.06 -3.02 0.12
N GLY A 229 -20.83 -3.44 1.13
CA GLY A 229 -22.12 -4.07 0.99
C GLY A 229 -23.26 -3.12 1.39
N PRO A 230 -24.51 -3.62 1.43
CA PRO A 230 -25.67 -2.78 1.70
C PRO A 230 -25.68 -2.12 3.09
N LYS A 231 -25.11 -2.79 4.10
CA LYS A 231 -25.08 -2.36 5.51
C LYS A 231 -23.70 -2.37 6.14
N ASP A 232 -22.78 -3.15 5.58
CA ASP A 232 -21.47 -3.41 6.17
C ASP A 232 -20.37 -3.29 5.12
N ILE A 233 -19.14 -3.05 5.56
CA ILE A 233 -17.96 -3.51 4.82
C ILE A 233 -17.74 -4.98 5.14
N TRP A 234 -17.74 -5.83 4.13
CA TRP A 234 -17.48 -7.26 4.26
C TRP A 234 -16.01 -7.56 4.04
N ILE A 235 -15.46 -8.47 4.85
CA ILE A 235 -14.03 -8.78 4.87
C ILE A 235 -13.83 -10.27 4.65
N TRP A 236 -13.25 -10.65 3.50
CA TRP A 236 -12.85 -12.03 3.21
C TRP A 236 -11.33 -12.15 3.21
N ASN A 237 -10.82 -13.31 3.62
CA ASN A 237 -9.41 -13.62 3.42
C ASN A 237 -9.10 -13.97 1.96
N ALA A 238 -7.82 -14.17 1.64
CA ALA A 238 -7.37 -14.52 0.29
C ALA A 238 -7.95 -15.83 -0.27
N ASP A 239 -8.50 -16.70 0.59
CA ASP A 239 -9.17 -17.96 0.19
C ASP A 239 -10.67 -17.78 -0.05
N GLY A 240 -11.21 -16.55 0.03
CA GLY A 240 -12.63 -16.28 -0.13
C GLY A 240 -13.49 -16.61 1.10
N LYS A 241 -12.86 -16.87 2.26
CA LYS A 241 -13.57 -17.12 3.52
C LYS A 241 -13.89 -15.80 4.22
N LEU A 242 -15.16 -15.59 4.57
CA LEU A 242 -15.59 -14.42 5.35
C LEU A 242 -14.95 -14.47 6.74
N VAL A 243 -14.22 -13.41 7.11
CA VAL A 243 -13.50 -13.32 8.40
C VAL A 243 -14.09 -12.28 9.34
N ASP A 244 -14.67 -11.19 8.83
CA ASP A 244 -15.33 -10.18 9.66
C ASP A 244 -16.24 -9.24 8.82
N LYS A 245 -17.01 -8.38 9.50
CA LYS A 245 -17.79 -7.28 8.91
C LYS A 245 -17.69 -6.01 9.76
N ILE A 246 -17.65 -4.84 9.12
CA ILE A 246 -17.73 -3.54 9.81
C ILE A 246 -19.09 -2.93 9.50
N ALA A 247 -19.96 -2.86 10.51
CA ALA A 247 -21.26 -2.21 10.38
C ALA A 247 -21.10 -0.72 10.08
N CYS A 248 -21.83 -0.24 9.08
CA CYS A 248 -21.81 1.16 8.66
C CYS A 248 -23.05 1.88 9.21
N PRO A 249 -22.91 3.11 9.76
CA PRO A 249 -24.06 3.90 10.24
C PRO A 249 -25.05 4.21 9.11
N GLU A 250 -24.51 4.44 7.92
CA GLU A 250 -25.21 4.63 6.67
C GLU A 250 -24.52 3.80 5.59
N ARG A 251 -25.18 3.60 4.45
CA ARG A 251 -24.65 2.73 3.39
C ARG A 251 -23.32 3.25 2.86
N ALA A 252 -22.26 2.49 3.08
CA ALA A 252 -20.98 2.66 2.39
C ALA A 252 -21.11 2.21 0.93
N VAL A 253 -20.36 2.86 0.05
CA VAL A 253 -20.24 2.51 -1.38
C VAL A 253 -18.81 2.21 -1.78
N ASN A 254 -17.82 2.62 -0.98
CA ASN A 254 -16.42 2.32 -1.24
C ASN A 254 -15.58 2.41 0.05
N CYS A 255 -14.36 1.88 0.04
CA CYS A 255 -13.41 2.00 1.14
C CYS A 255 -11.96 1.95 0.67
N ALA A 256 -11.05 2.57 1.44
CA ALA A 256 -9.62 2.52 1.17
C ALA A 256 -8.79 2.63 2.44
N PHE A 257 -7.64 1.95 2.45
CA PHE A 257 -6.66 2.09 3.52
C PHE A 257 -5.89 3.40 3.41
N GLY A 258 -5.60 4.00 4.55
CA GLY A 258 -4.84 5.24 4.66
C GLY A 258 -4.23 5.45 6.05
N GLY A 259 -3.90 6.70 6.32
CA GLY A 259 -3.24 7.09 7.55
C GLY A 259 -1.74 6.78 7.56
N PRO A 260 -1.03 7.17 8.64
CA PRO A 260 0.43 7.21 8.68
C PRO A 260 1.14 5.86 8.49
N ASN A 261 0.42 4.75 8.72
CA ASN A 261 0.90 3.36 8.64
C ASN A 261 0.01 2.47 7.76
N LEU A 262 -0.94 3.05 7.01
CA LEU A 262 -1.96 2.31 6.25
C LEU A 262 -2.84 1.39 7.11
N GLN A 263 -3.01 1.69 8.40
CA GLN A 263 -3.82 0.91 9.36
C GLN A 263 -5.14 1.62 9.71
N GLU A 264 -5.56 2.58 8.89
CA GLU A 264 -6.84 3.26 8.99
C GLU A 264 -7.64 2.91 7.74
N LEU A 265 -8.76 2.21 7.89
CA LEU A 265 -9.69 1.98 6.79
C LEU A 265 -10.67 3.14 6.76
N TYR A 266 -10.67 3.90 5.66
CA TYR A 266 -11.64 4.95 5.39
C TYR A 266 -12.82 4.35 4.63
N LEU A 267 -14.02 4.53 5.16
CA LEU A 267 -15.28 4.08 4.57
C LEU A 267 -15.98 5.31 4.00
N ALA A 268 -16.39 5.26 2.74
CA ALA A 268 -17.06 6.35 2.05
C ALA A 268 -18.45 5.91 1.60
N GLY A 269 -19.46 6.76 1.77
CA GLY A 269 -20.78 6.54 1.21
C GLY A 269 -21.79 7.61 1.56
N PHE A 270 -23.05 7.16 1.66
CA PHE A 270 -24.13 7.97 2.23
C PHE A 270 -23.76 8.25 3.70
N GLY A 271 -23.86 9.50 4.13
CA GLY A 271 -23.39 9.94 5.46
C GLY A 271 -21.91 10.36 5.51
N GLY A 272 -21.21 10.36 4.38
CA GLY A 272 -19.85 10.89 4.23
C GLY A 272 -18.74 9.88 4.49
N VAL A 273 -17.70 10.29 5.21
CA VAL A 273 -16.46 9.51 5.43
C VAL A 273 -16.33 9.13 6.90
N HIS A 274 -16.11 7.85 7.14
CA HIS A 274 -15.82 7.27 8.45
C HIS A 274 -14.43 6.60 8.43
N MET A 275 -13.84 6.37 9.60
CA MET A 275 -12.55 5.72 9.76
C MET A 275 -12.61 4.64 10.84
N GLN A 276 -12.13 3.44 10.50
CA GLN A 276 -11.94 2.32 11.41
C GLN A 276 -10.44 2.02 11.55
N LYS A 277 -9.97 1.81 12.79
CA LYS A 277 -8.61 1.30 13.02
C LYS A 277 -8.54 -0.18 12.72
N MET A 278 -7.43 -0.58 12.11
CA MET A 278 -7.17 -1.93 11.64
C MET A 278 -5.89 -2.46 12.27
N LYS A 279 -5.82 -3.77 12.53
CA LYS A 279 -4.60 -4.45 13.00
C LYS A 279 -3.62 -4.71 11.86
N VAL A 280 -4.14 -4.75 10.64
CA VAL A 280 -3.42 -4.98 9.39
C VAL A 280 -3.24 -3.69 8.61
N ALA A 281 -2.22 -3.65 7.76
CA ALA A 281 -1.93 -2.51 6.91
C ALA A 281 -2.39 -2.75 5.47
N GLY A 282 -2.93 -1.71 4.83
CA GLY A 282 -3.22 -1.64 3.42
C GLY A 282 -1.99 -1.80 2.52
N VAL A 283 -2.23 -2.06 1.24
CA VAL A 283 -1.19 -2.03 0.21
C VAL A 283 -0.78 -0.57 -0.04
N PRO A 284 0.52 -0.22 0.09
CA PRO A 284 0.96 1.14 -0.20
C PRO A 284 0.80 1.45 -1.68
N ALA A 285 0.30 2.64 -2.00
CA ALA A 285 0.47 3.20 -3.33
C ALA A 285 1.98 3.30 -3.64
N GLN A 286 2.37 2.92 -4.86
CA GLN A 286 3.74 3.10 -5.33
C GLN A 286 4.05 4.61 -5.40
N PRO A 287 5.32 5.05 -5.30
CA PRO A 287 5.62 6.37 -4.76
C PRO A 287 5.06 7.58 -5.54
N PRO A 288 4.89 8.72 -4.82
CA PRO A 288 4.24 9.96 -5.25
C PRO A 288 4.93 10.70 -6.43
N ALA A 289 4.16 11.52 -7.17
CA ALA A 289 4.63 12.25 -8.34
C ALA A 289 5.11 13.56 -7.81
N LYS A 290 6.37 13.88 -8.09
CA LYS A 290 7.01 15.17 -7.85
C LYS A 290 7.17 15.57 -6.37
N TRP A 291 8.31 16.19 -6.13
CA TRP A 291 8.70 16.95 -4.95
C TRP A 291 9.15 18.32 -5.52
N PRO A 292 8.97 19.43 -4.79
CA PRO A 292 9.21 20.77 -5.32
C PRO A 292 10.62 20.94 -5.87
N GLU A 293 10.70 21.81 -6.88
CA GLU A 293 11.88 22.10 -7.69
C GLU A 293 13.06 22.57 -6.84
N ASN A 294 14.05 21.69 -6.70
CA ASN A 294 15.46 21.95 -6.93
C ASN A 294 16.28 20.80 -6.34
N PHE A 295 16.94 20.04 -7.20
CA PHE A 295 18.35 19.64 -7.12
C PHE A 295 18.60 18.73 -8.32
N ALA A 296 19.52 19.17 -9.18
CA ALA A 296 19.96 18.46 -10.37
C ALA A 296 20.34 17.00 -10.07
N GLY A 297 19.91 16.09 -10.95
CA GLY A 297 20.31 14.68 -10.99
C GLY A 297 19.62 13.77 -9.98
N LYS A 298 18.36 13.38 -10.23
CA LYS A 298 17.73 12.26 -9.51
C LYS A 298 17.66 10.97 -10.36
N PRO A 299 18.01 9.82 -9.76
CA PRO A 299 17.86 8.46 -10.30
C PRO A 299 16.51 8.17 -10.97
N SER A 300 16.52 7.59 -12.17
CA SER A 300 15.29 7.14 -12.83
C SER A 300 14.69 5.93 -12.08
N VAL A 301 13.36 5.82 -12.09
CA VAL A 301 12.64 4.60 -11.67
C VAL A 301 12.33 3.68 -12.85
N GLU A 302 12.55 4.14 -14.08
CA GLU A 302 12.53 3.26 -15.25
C GLU A 302 13.61 2.19 -15.10
N VAL A 303 13.25 0.96 -15.42
CA VAL A 303 14.23 -0.13 -15.47
C VAL A 303 15.24 0.20 -16.57
N PRO A 304 16.52 0.45 -16.25
CA PRO A 304 17.48 0.79 -17.28
C PRO A 304 17.62 -0.39 -18.25
N LYS A 305 17.79 -0.11 -19.56
CA LYS A 305 18.08 -1.16 -20.54
C LYS A 305 19.28 -2.00 -20.06
N GLY A 306 19.09 -3.31 -19.98
CA GLY A 306 20.12 -4.23 -19.49
C GLY A 306 20.18 -4.38 -17.98
N VAL A 307 19.18 -3.95 -17.23
CA VAL A 307 19.00 -4.33 -15.82
C VAL A 307 17.87 -5.36 -15.72
N THR A 308 18.14 -6.52 -15.12
CA THR A 308 17.11 -7.50 -14.76
C THR A 308 16.64 -7.23 -13.34
N GLN A 309 15.34 -7.35 -13.09
CA GLN A 309 14.75 -7.15 -11.77
C GLN A 309 14.17 -8.47 -11.27
N LEU A 310 14.49 -8.81 -10.02
CA LEU A 310 13.89 -9.91 -9.28
C LEU A 310 13.20 -9.29 -8.07
N LEU A 311 11.87 -9.27 -8.08
CA LEU A 311 11.08 -8.52 -7.11
C LEU A 311 10.49 -9.46 -6.06
N ASP A 312 10.20 -8.90 -4.88
CA ASP A 312 9.49 -9.60 -3.80
C ASP A 312 10.15 -10.95 -3.39
N LEU A 313 11.48 -11.02 -3.47
CA LEU A 313 12.27 -12.17 -3.05
C LEU A 313 12.27 -12.29 -1.52
N THR A 314 11.93 -13.46 -1.00
CA THR A 314 11.99 -13.72 0.44
C THR A 314 13.44 -14.01 0.85
N TYR A 315 14.03 -13.14 1.66
CA TYR A 315 15.42 -13.29 2.12
C TYR A 315 15.55 -13.86 3.55
N ALA A 316 14.49 -13.73 4.35
CA ALA A 316 14.35 -14.30 5.69
C ALA A 316 12.87 -14.52 6.03
N GLN A 317 12.58 -15.35 7.03
CA GLN A 317 11.23 -15.58 7.52
C GLN A 317 11.23 -15.77 9.04
N TYR A 318 10.33 -15.08 9.74
CA TYR A 318 10.14 -15.14 11.18
C TYR A 318 8.67 -15.47 11.48
N GLY A 319 8.39 -16.74 11.80
CA GLY A 319 7.01 -17.24 11.88
C GLY A 319 6.27 -17.01 10.56
N ALA A 320 5.15 -16.29 10.61
CA ALA A 320 4.36 -15.91 9.42
C ALA A 320 4.95 -14.70 8.65
N ARG A 321 5.87 -13.93 9.24
CA ARG A 321 6.43 -12.72 8.62
C ARG A 321 7.57 -13.11 7.67
N LYS A 322 7.30 -13.05 6.37
CA LYS A 322 8.33 -13.12 5.31
C LYS A 322 8.99 -11.75 5.14
N MET A 323 10.31 -11.72 5.06
CA MET A 323 11.07 -10.50 4.79
C MET A 323 11.43 -10.43 3.30
N LEU A 324 10.98 -9.37 2.63
CA LEU A 324 11.08 -9.24 1.18
C LEU A 324 12.18 -8.27 0.74
N ALA A 325 12.73 -8.53 -0.43
CA ALA A 325 13.70 -7.67 -1.09
C ALA A 325 13.54 -7.69 -2.62
N ASP A 326 13.97 -6.61 -3.26
CA ASP A 326 14.09 -6.50 -4.70
C ASP A 326 15.58 -6.52 -5.05
N VAL A 327 15.97 -7.40 -5.97
CA VAL A 327 17.35 -7.51 -6.48
C VAL A 327 17.40 -7.01 -7.92
N PHE A 328 18.35 -6.13 -8.21
CA PHE A 328 18.61 -5.57 -9.53
C PHE A 328 19.96 -6.07 -10.03
N LEU A 329 19.93 -6.79 -11.14
CA LEU A 329 21.10 -7.43 -11.73
C LEU A 329 21.60 -6.61 -12.93
N PRO A 330 22.89 -6.26 -12.98
CA PRO A 330 23.49 -5.58 -14.11
C PRO A 330 23.70 -6.54 -15.29
N LYS A 331 23.69 -6.01 -16.52
CA LYS A 331 24.19 -6.74 -17.70
C LYS A 331 25.70 -6.60 -17.78
N GLY A 332 26.40 -7.72 -17.98
CA GLY A 332 27.86 -7.73 -18.11
C GLY A 332 28.44 -9.13 -18.11
N LYS A 333 29.74 -9.22 -18.40
CA LYS A 333 30.55 -10.43 -18.22
C LYS A 333 31.30 -10.33 -16.88
N GLY A 334 31.55 -11.47 -16.24
CA GLY A 334 32.31 -11.55 -14.98
C GLY A 334 31.45 -11.37 -13.73
N LEU A 335 32.13 -11.28 -12.57
CA LEU A 335 31.49 -11.04 -11.28
C LEU A 335 31.34 -9.53 -11.02
N HIS A 336 30.26 -9.17 -10.35
CA HIS A 336 29.88 -7.79 -10.02
C HIS A 336 30.02 -7.53 -8.53
N SER A 337 30.29 -6.30 -8.11
CA SER A 337 30.20 -5.92 -6.69
C SER A 337 28.74 -5.79 -6.25
N GLY A 338 28.46 -6.09 -4.99
CA GLY A 338 27.15 -6.04 -4.36
C GLY A 338 26.90 -4.75 -3.59
N VAL A 339 25.66 -4.27 -3.55
CA VAL A 339 25.24 -3.17 -2.68
C VAL A 339 23.89 -3.48 -2.05
N LEU A 340 23.85 -3.62 -0.72
CA LEU A 340 22.61 -3.64 0.05
C LEU A 340 22.09 -2.21 0.25
N ILE A 341 20.79 -1.99 0.09
CA ILE A 341 20.15 -0.69 0.17
C ILE A 341 19.09 -0.74 1.27
N ILE A 342 19.32 0.07 2.30
CA ILE A 342 18.47 0.12 3.50
C ILE A 342 17.68 1.42 3.52
N HIS A 343 16.35 1.31 3.47
CA HIS A 343 15.49 2.49 3.39
C HIS A 343 15.46 3.30 4.69
N GLY A 344 15.21 4.61 4.57
CA GLY A 344 14.90 5.47 5.71
C GLY A 344 13.44 5.40 6.14
N GLY A 345 13.07 6.16 7.17
CA GLY A 345 11.67 6.24 7.64
C GLY A 345 11.49 6.23 9.16
N GLY A 346 12.53 6.61 9.90
CA GLY A 346 12.48 6.64 11.36
C GLY A 346 12.23 5.26 11.97
N TRP A 347 12.72 4.18 11.35
CA TRP A 347 12.53 2.78 11.78
C TRP A 347 11.08 2.29 11.84
N ALA A 348 10.09 3.17 11.75
CA ALA A 348 8.68 2.89 11.90
C ALA A 348 7.93 2.81 10.57
N LYS A 349 8.58 3.18 9.46
CA LYS A 349 7.96 3.32 8.14
C LYS A 349 8.94 3.00 7.01
N GLY A 350 8.37 2.67 5.85
CA GLY A 350 9.10 2.42 4.60
C GLY A 350 9.17 0.94 4.26
N ASP A 351 9.70 0.67 3.08
CA ASP A 351 9.91 -0.66 2.53
C ASP A 351 11.01 -0.60 1.45
N LYS A 352 11.25 -1.74 0.79
CA LYS A 352 12.22 -1.91 -0.30
C LYS A 352 12.01 -0.98 -1.50
N ILE A 353 10.83 -0.40 -1.69
CA ILE A 353 10.56 0.48 -2.83
C ILE A 353 11.17 1.86 -2.60
N LYS A 354 11.21 2.32 -1.34
CA LYS A 354 11.56 3.71 -1.00
C LYS A 354 12.92 4.16 -1.53
N PHE A 355 13.91 3.26 -1.59
CA PHE A 355 15.23 3.52 -2.17
C PHE A 355 15.54 2.65 -3.41
N ARG A 356 14.51 2.10 -4.05
CA ARG A 356 14.66 1.29 -5.28
C ARG A 356 15.43 2.00 -6.39
N SER A 357 15.23 3.31 -6.54
CA SER A 357 15.93 4.10 -7.55
C SER A 357 17.46 4.13 -7.35
N ILE A 358 17.94 4.07 -6.10
CA ILE A 358 19.36 3.87 -5.81
C ILE A 358 19.82 2.52 -6.35
N GLY A 359 19.01 1.47 -6.18
CA GLY A 359 19.29 0.13 -6.71
C GLY A 359 19.39 0.10 -8.22
N LEU A 360 18.41 0.69 -8.92
CA LEU A 360 18.43 0.77 -10.38
C LEU A 360 19.65 1.51 -10.92
N GLU A 361 20.03 2.62 -10.30
CA GLU A 361 21.22 3.38 -10.70
C GLU A 361 22.53 2.67 -10.37
N MET A 362 22.59 1.91 -9.28
CA MET A 362 23.72 1.04 -8.96
C MET A 362 23.83 -0.11 -9.96
N ALA A 363 22.71 -0.76 -10.31
CA ALA A 363 22.67 -1.80 -11.33
C ALA A 363 23.07 -1.28 -12.72
N LYS A 364 22.61 -0.09 -13.10
CA LYS A 364 23.05 0.59 -14.32
C LYS A 364 24.58 0.82 -14.37
N ARG A 365 25.21 0.98 -13.20
CA ARG A 365 26.67 1.16 -13.04
C ARG A 365 27.44 -0.15 -12.86
N GLY A 366 26.79 -1.30 -13.00
CA GLY A 366 27.45 -2.61 -12.96
C GLY A 366 27.48 -3.28 -11.58
N TYR A 367 26.67 -2.84 -10.62
CA TYR A 367 26.55 -3.48 -9.30
C TYR A 367 25.33 -4.40 -9.22
N VAL A 368 25.47 -5.55 -8.58
CA VAL A 368 24.29 -6.27 -8.06
C VAL A 368 23.77 -5.47 -6.88
N SER A 369 22.53 -5.02 -6.92
CA SER A 369 21.98 -4.22 -5.82
C SER A 369 20.71 -4.84 -5.28
N MET A 370 20.51 -4.75 -3.96
CA MET A 370 19.36 -5.32 -3.27
C MET A 370 18.74 -4.27 -2.37
N ALA A 371 17.49 -3.91 -2.65
CA ALA A 371 16.70 -3.09 -1.75
C ALA A 371 15.87 -3.99 -0.83
N MET A 372 15.95 -3.79 0.48
CA MET A 372 15.34 -4.68 1.48
C MET A 372 14.22 -3.99 2.27
N GLU A 373 13.25 -4.78 2.73
CA GLU A 373 12.42 -4.45 3.89
C GLU A 373 13.15 -4.86 5.18
N TYR A 374 12.89 -4.19 6.30
CA TYR A 374 13.24 -4.65 7.66
C TYR A 374 12.01 -4.50 8.57
N ARG A 375 11.90 -5.31 9.63
CA ARG A 375 10.84 -5.23 10.63
C ARG A 375 10.83 -3.85 11.25
N LEU A 376 9.72 -3.15 11.08
CA LEU A 376 9.58 -1.78 11.56
C LEU A 376 9.36 -1.77 13.08
N SER A 377 9.60 -0.64 13.73
CA SER A 377 9.46 -0.48 15.18
C SER A 377 8.05 -0.73 15.73
N GLY A 378 7.03 -0.74 14.86
CA GLY A 378 5.67 -1.13 15.22
C GLY A 378 5.41 -2.64 15.11
N GLU A 379 6.28 -3.38 14.43
CA GLU A 379 6.26 -4.84 14.30
C GLU A 379 7.12 -5.50 15.39
N SER A 380 8.30 -4.94 15.66
CA SER A 380 9.24 -5.49 16.64
C SER A 380 10.20 -4.40 17.14
N HIS A 381 10.63 -4.53 18.40
CA HIS A 381 11.67 -3.67 18.96
C HIS A 381 13.06 -4.03 18.41
N PHE A 382 14.00 -3.12 18.53
CA PHE A 382 15.43 -3.39 18.37
C PHE A 382 15.83 -4.58 19.26
N PRO A 383 16.66 -5.54 18.80
CA PRO A 383 17.50 -5.53 17.60
C PRO A 383 16.90 -6.18 16.33
N ALA A 384 15.58 -6.38 16.25
CA ALA A 384 14.95 -7.08 15.12
C ALA A 384 15.34 -6.51 13.74
N ASN A 385 15.37 -5.19 13.59
CA ASN A 385 15.68 -4.54 12.32
C ASN A 385 17.14 -4.68 11.88
N ILE A 386 18.10 -4.75 12.82
CA ILE A 386 19.50 -4.99 12.48
C ILE A 386 19.73 -6.47 12.16
N HIS A 387 19.03 -7.40 12.83
CA HIS A 387 19.03 -8.82 12.46
C HIS A 387 18.62 -9.02 11.00
N ASP A 388 17.58 -8.32 10.58
CA ASP A 388 17.09 -8.36 9.20
C ASP A 388 18.14 -7.83 8.19
N CYS A 389 18.91 -6.82 8.56
CA CYS A 389 20.00 -6.29 7.72
C CYS A 389 21.14 -7.31 7.56
N HIS A 390 21.51 -7.99 8.65
CA HIS A 390 22.48 -9.08 8.61
C HIS A 390 21.99 -10.21 7.71
N ALA A 391 20.73 -10.63 7.88
CA ALA A 391 20.08 -11.63 7.05
C ALA A 391 20.11 -11.28 5.55
N ALA A 392 19.85 -10.03 5.18
CA ALA A 392 19.89 -9.57 3.79
C ALA A 392 21.29 -9.66 3.16
N VAL A 393 22.36 -9.33 3.90
CA VAL A 393 23.73 -9.53 3.40
C VAL A 393 24.04 -11.02 3.22
N ARG A 394 23.61 -11.87 4.16
CA ARG A 394 23.77 -13.32 4.05
C ARG A 394 23.06 -13.86 2.82
N TYR A 395 21.86 -13.35 2.52
CA TYR A 395 21.11 -13.70 1.33
C TYR A 395 21.83 -13.34 0.03
N LEU A 396 22.36 -12.11 -0.08
CA LEU A 396 23.20 -11.73 -1.24
C LEU A 396 24.36 -12.71 -1.43
N ARG A 397 25.07 -13.01 -0.34
CA ARG A 397 26.23 -13.90 -0.35
C ARG A 397 25.87 -15.35 -0.68
N ALA A 398 24.72 -15.83 -0.21
CA ALA A 398 24.20 -17.17 -0.51
C ALA A 398 23.86 -17.35 -2.00
N ASN A 399 23.37 -16.29 -2.64
CA ASN A 399 22.95 -16.30 -4.05
C ASN A 399 24.02 -15.76 -5.00
N ALA A 400 25.28 -15.62 -4.53
CA ALA A 400 26.36 -14.98 -5.27
C ALA A 400 26.57 -15.57 -6.68
N LYS A 401 26.53 -16.92 -6.78
CA LYS A 401 26.67 -17.63 -8.06
C LYS A 401 25.56 -17.29 -9.06
N GLU A 402 24.32 -17.25 -8.60
CA GLU A 402 23.14 -16.98 -9.44
C GLU A 402 23.14 -15.52 -9.91
N TYR A 403 23.49 -14.60 -9.01
CA TYR A 403 23.50 -13.16 -9.30
C TYR A 403 24.76 -12.68 -10.00
N LYS A 404 25.73 -13.57 -10.25
CA LYS A 404 27.09 -13.21 -10.68
C LYS A 404 27.70 -12.13 -9.78
N LEU A 405 27.45 -12.22 -8.49
CA LEU A 405 27.97 -11.33 -7.46
C LEU A 405 29.29 -11.90 -6.92
N ASP A 406 30.28 -11.04 -6.73
CA ASP A 406 31.46 -11.34 -5.95
C ASP A 406 31.10 -11.32 -4.43
N PRO A 407 31.12 -12.48 -3.74
CA PRO A 407 30.69 -12.57 -2.34
C PRO A 407 31.60 -11.79 -1.38
N ASP A 408 32.81 -11.43 -1.80
CA ASP A 408 33.79 -10.69 -1.00
C ASP A 408 33.74 -9.18 -1.25
N ARG A 409 32.86 -8.72 -2.14
CA ARG A 409 32.70 -7.30 -2.50
C ARG A 409 31.26 -6.83 -2.33
N ILE A 410 30.76 -6.78 -1.09
CA ILE A 410 29.42 -6.31 -0.75
C ILE A 410 29.50 -5.04 0.10
N GLY A 411 29.02 -3.92 -0.44
CA GLY A 411 28.81 -2.68 0.31
C GLY A 411 27.38 -2.54 0.83
N VAL A 412 27.15 -1.50 1.63
CA VAL A 412 25.82 -1.10 2.10
C VAL A 412 25.63 0.41 1.93
N VAL A 413 24.42 0.83 1.57
CA VAL A 413 24.00 2.23 1.58
C VAL A 413 22.68 2.36 2.31
N GLY A 414 22.56 3.43 3.11
CA GLY A 414 21.30 3.73 3.79
C GLY A 414 21.16 5.20 4.12
N GLY A 415 19.92 5.62 4.28
CA GLY A 415 19.55 7.02 4.51
C GLY A 415 18.67 7.21 5.74
N SER A 416 18.94 8.24 6.54
CA SER A 416 18.23 8.52 7.80
C SER A 416 18.24 7.28 8.71
N ALA A 417 17.08 6.73 9.08
CA ALA A 417 17.00 5.47 9.84
C ALA A 417 17.74 4.29 9.18
N GLY A 418 17.70 4.17 7.86
CA GLY A 418 18.48 3.18 7.13
C GLY A 418 19.97 3.52 7.11
N GLY A 419 20.32 4.80 7.22
CA GLY A 419 21.71 5.25 7.41
C GLY A 419 22.24 4.81 8.77
N HIS A 420 21.42 4.93 9.82
CA HIS A 420 21.70 4.32 11.13
C HIS A 420 21.98 2.82 11.00
N LEU A 421 21.07 2.07 10.37
CA LEU A 421 21.25 0.62 10.19
C LEU A 421 22.47 0.26 9.32
N ALA A 422 22.76 1.03 8.26
CA ALA A 422 23.93 0.83 7.42
C ALA A 422 25.24 1.05 8.20
N GLY A 423 25.30 2.12 9.01
CA GLY A 423 26.45 2.41 9.87
C GLY A 423 26.62 1.38 10.98
N LEU A 424 25.52 0.92 11.56
CA LEU A 424 25.51 -0.13 12.58
C LEU A 424 26.01 -1.44 11.97
N LEU A 425 25.39 -1.93 10.89
CA LEU A 425 25.78 -3.15 10.17
C LEU A 425 27.27 -3.18 9.82
N ALA A 426 27.81 -2.05 9.36
CA ALA A 426 29.20 -1.92 8.98
C ALA A 426 30.17 -2.01 10.17
N THR A 427 29.76 -1.51 11.34
CA THR A 427 30.62 -1.46 12.54
C THR A 427 30.40 -2.64 13.48
N THR A 428 29.32 -3.41 13.33
CA THR A 428 28.94 -4.49 14.25
C THR A 428 29.10 -5.90 13.67
N SER A 429 29.84 -6.07 12.57
CA SER A 429 30.04 -7.38 11.92
C SER A 429 30.72 -8.46 12.79
N SER A 430 31.32 -8.08 13.92
CA SER A 430 31.90 -9.00 14.92
C SER A 430 31.04 -9.16 16.18
N VAL A 431 29.92 -8.45 16.29
CA VAL A 431 29.07 -8.38 17.48
C VAL A 431 27.93 -9.38 17.33
N LYS A 432 28.20 -10.64 17.72
CA LYS A 432 27.36 -11.81 17.41
C LYS A 432 25.87 -11.67 17.80
N ASN A 433 25.56 -11.01 18.91
CA ASN A 433 24.19 -10.79 19.37
C ASN A 433 23.35 -9.88 18.45
N LEU A 434 23.99 -9.12 17.56
CA LEU A 434 23.32 -8.28 16.57
C LEU A 434 23.12 -8.97 15.20
N HIS A 435 23.57 -10.21 15.02
CA HIS A 435 23.44 -10.91 13.74
C HIS A 435 22.04 -11.52 13.53
N GLY A 436 21.40 -11.96 14.61
CA GLY A 436 20.13 -12.70 14.55
C GLY A 436 20.22 -14.03 13.79
N ASP A 437 19.09 -14.71 13.74
CA ASP A 437 18.87 -16.08 13.23
C ASP A 437 18.14 -16.13 11.87
N GLY A 438 17.82 -14.97 11.29
CA GLY A 438 17.05 -14.95 10.04
C GLY A 438 17.87 -15.34 8.83
N GLY A 439 17.59 -16.49 8.22
CA GLY A 439 18.01 -16.85 6.86
C GLY A 439 19.53 -16.93 6.60
N ASN A 440 19.96 -18.01 5.95
CA ASN A 440 21.32 -18.13 5.40
C ASN A 440 22.46 -17.98 6.45
N GLU A 441 22.25 -18.38 7.70
CA GLU A 441 23.17 -18.12 8.83
C GLU A 441 24.62 -18.55 8.62
N LYS A 442 24.85 -19.60 7.83
CA LYS A 442 26.19 -20.11 7.50
C LYS A 442 27.06 -19.12 6.71
N PHE A 443 26.46 -18.11 6.09
CA PHE A 443 27.17 -17.09 5.34
C PHE A 443 27.52 -15.90 6.24
N SER A 444 28.68 -15.29 5.99
CA SER A 444 29.05 -14.05 6.65
C SER A 444 28.04 -12.94 6.31
N SER A 445 27.88 -11.97 7.22
CA SER A 445 27.15 -10.72 6.99
C SER A 445 28.08 -9.50 6.92
N LYS A 446 29.40 -9.71 6.89
CA LYS A 446 30.38 -8.63 6.81
C LYS A 446 30.24 -7.88 5.48
N VAL A 447 30.27 -6.55 5.54
CA VAL A 447 30.29 -5.63 4.39
C VAL A 447 31.65 -4.95 4.28
N GLN A 448 32.05 -4.59 3.07
CA GLN A 448 33.35 -4.02 2.74
C GLN A 448 33.35 -2.49 2.67
N ALA A 449 32.18 -1.87 2.51
CA ALA A 449 32.03 -0.43 2.46
C ALA A 449 30.64 -0.01 2.95
N ALA A 450 30.53 1.20 3.49
CA ALA A 450 29.25 1.76 3.94
C ALA A 450 29.10 3.22 3.51
N VAL A 451 27.93 3.56 2.96
CA VAL A 451 27.52 4.94 2.69
C VAL A 451 26.37 5.28 3.62
N VAL A 452 26.65 6.12 4.60
CA VAL A 452 25.72 6.55 5.65
C VAL A 452 25.19 7.94 5.31
N MET A 453 23.97 8.02 4.77
CA MET A 453 23.37 9.29 4.35
C MET A 453 22.50 9.87 5.46
N SER A 454 22.99 10.89 6.16
CA SER A 454 22.23 11.60 7.21
C SER A 454 21.66 10.66 8.30
N GLY A 455 22.36 9.57 8.60
CA GLY A 455 21.96 8.61 9.62
C GLY A 455 22.31 9.09 11.02
N PRO A 456 21.40 9.01 12.01
CA PRO A 456 21.75 9.32 13.39
C PRO A 456 22.67 8.23 13.94
N MET A 457 23.93 8.56 14.19
CA MET A 457 24.93 7.63 14.77
C MET A 457 25.00 7.73 16.29
N ARG A 458 24.53 8.84 16.87
CA ARG A 458 24.40 9.02 18.31
C ARG A 458 22.95 8.75 18.71
N ILE A 459 22.72 7.54 19.20
CA ILE A 459 21.38 7.08 19.60
C ILE A 459 21.12 7.37 21.07
N SER A 460 22.09 7.08 21.94
CA SER A 460 22.03 7.33 23.38
C SER A 460 22.35 8.77 23.79
N THR A 461 22.83 9.59 22.86
CA THR A 461 23.16 11.00 23.09
C THR A 461 22.71 11.88 21.92
N GLY A 462 22.58 13.19 22.16
CA GLY A 462 22.20 14.17 21.14
C GLY A 462 20.73 14.08 20.73
N ARG A 463 20.42 14.61 19.53
CA ARG A 463 19.04 14.93 19.13
C ARG A 463 18.05 13.76 19.14
N VAL A 464 18.51 12.52 18.93
CA VAL A 464 17.64 11.33 19.02
C VAL A 464 17.28 11.04 20.47
N ALA A 465 18.27 11.02 21.36
CA ALA A 465 18.08 10.83 22.80
C ALA A 465 17.25 11.96 23.41
N GLU A 466 17.60 13.23 23.13
CA GLU A 466 16.87 14.41 23.59
C GLU A 466 15.38 14.35 23.21
N LYS A 467 15.08 13.98 21.96
CA LYS A 467 13.69 13.82 21.49
C LYS A 467 12.95 12.69 22.18
N SER A 468 13.66 11.64 22.62
CA SER A 468 13.05 10.52 23.35
C SER A 468 12.61 10.90 24.76
N MET A 469 13.26 11.88 25.40
CA MET A 469 13.01 12.28 26.79
C MET A 469 11.93 13.39 26.95
N GLN A 470 11.42 13.93 25.84
CA GLN A 470 10.40 14.98 25.90
C GLN A 470 9.07 14.42 26.44
N LYS A 471 8.56 14.98 27.55
CA LYS A 471 7.39 14.51 28.31
C LYS A 471 6.10 14.27 27.50
N ASN A 472 5.95 14.87 26.31
CA ASN A 472 4.79 14.71 25.43
C ASN A 472 5.07 13.88 24.16
N ASN A 473 6.21 13.21 24.05
CA ASN A 473 6.64 12.52 22.83
C ASN A 473 6.67 10.99 22.97
N ALA A 474 5.62 10.40 23.54
CA ALA A 474 5.37 8.94 23.53
C ALA A 474 5.29 8.35 22.10
N GLN A 475 5.29 9.21 21.07
CA GLN A 475 5.29 8.86 19.66
C GLN A 475 6.68 8.93 19.00
N SER A 476 7.74 9.23 19.76
CA SER A 476 9.11 9.27 19.23
C SER A 476 9.46 7.94 18.57
N PHE A 477 9.95 8.00 17.35
CA PHE A 477 10.39 6.83 16.61
C PHE A 477 11.50 6.05 17.32
N ALA A 478 12.34 6.73 18.11
CA ALA A 478 13.34 6.07 18.94
C ALA A 478 12.69 5.28 20.08
N VAL A 479 11.70 5.86 20.77
CA VAL A 479 10.97 5.17 21.85
C VAL A 479 10.25 3.94 21.33
N LYS A 480 9.62 4.03 20.15
CA LYS A 480 9.01 2.87 19.51
C LYS A 480 10.03 1.80 19.15
N LEU A 481 11.19 2.21 18.64
CA LEU A 481 12.25 1.29 18.25
C LEU A 481 12.80 0.53 19.46
N PHE A 482 13.14 1.22 20.54
CA PHE A 482 13.79 0.60 21.70
C PHE A 482 12.80 0.07 22.75
N GLY A 483 11.51 0.43 22.66
CA GLY A 483 10.50 0.05 23.65
C GLY A 483 10.45 0.96 24.88
N GLY A 484 11.26 2.02 24.92
CA GLY A 484 11.35 2.95 26.05
C GLY A 484 12.23 4.17 25.74
N THR A 485 12.26 5.14 26.65
CA THR A 485 13.21 6.27 26.57
C THR A 485 14.62 5.81 26.94
N ILE A 486 15.63 6.62 26.61
CA ILE A 486 17.02 6.31 27.01
C ILE A 486 17.22 6.28 28.53
N GLU A 487 16.36 6.96 29.31
CA GLU A 487 16.38 6.88 30.78
C GLU A 487 15.80 5.55 31.29
N GLN A 488 14.79 5.02 30.59
CA GLN A 488 14.12 3.77 30.95
C GLN A 488 14.92 2.55 30.50
N LEU A 489 15.56 2.62 29.33
CA LEU A 489 16.34 1.56 28.70
C LEU A 489 17.70 2.13 28.26
N PRO A 490 18.66 2.29 29.20
CA PRO A 490 19.96 2.89 28.91
C PRO A 490 20.96 1.95 28.23
N GLN A 491 20.67 0.64 28.22
CA GLN A 491 21.44 -0.41 27.53
C GLN A 491 20.87 -0.65 26.13
#